data_AF-A0A7X7SML5-F1
#
_entry.id   AF-A0A7X7SML5-F1
#
_cell.length_a   1.000
_cell.length_b   1.000
_cell.length_c   1.000
_cell.angle_alpha   90.00
_cell.angle_beta   90.00
_cell.angle_gamma   90.00
#
_symmetry.space_group_name_H-M   'P 1'
#
loop_
_entity.id
_entity.type
_entity.pdbx_description
1 polymer ?
#
loop_
_entity_poly.entity_id
_entity_poly.type
_entity_poly.pdbx_seq_one_letter_code
_entity_poly.pdbx_strand_id
1 'polypeptide(L)'
;MTLETWNMPCELYLARGGDVNPYRPLLTGDVFGDADIPGVQTGGMGIIVSHPCSMRGTGGRLQEALLMAAVASSHRIGKSAWETGYSGLMPLPDLLESNALCVANTVSTCSSSV
;
A
#
# COMPACT_ATOMS: atom_id res chain seq x y z
N MET A 1 15.05 11.20 -18.34
CA MET A 1 14.72 10.76 -16.98
C MET A 1 14.33 9.29 -17.08
N THR A 2 15.27 8.38 -16.87
CA THR A 2 14.98 6.94 -16.83
C THR A 2 14.33 6.67 -15.48
N LEU A 3 13.09 6.16 -15.49
CA LEU A 3 12.49 5.59 -14.29
C LEU A 3 13.42 4.47 -13.81
N GLU A 4 13.68 4.40 -12.51
CA GLU A 4 14.46 3.29 -11.96
C GLU A 4 13.72 1.99 -12.26
N THR A 5 14.31 1.18 -13.14
CA THR A 5 13.80 -0.15 -13.49
C THR A 5 14.54 -1.18 -12.67
N TRP A 6 13.83 -1.74 -11.69
CA TRP A 6 14.33 -2.83 -10.86
C TRP A 6 14.23 -4.16 -11.60
N ASN A 7 15.21 -5.05 -11.42
CA ASN A 7 15.25 -6.36 -12.06
C ASN A 7 14.59 -7.43 -11.18
N MET A 8 14.56 -7.22 -9.87
CA MET A 8 14.01 -8.15 -8.89
C MET A 8 12.90 -7.49 -8.05
N PRO A 9 11.81 -8.22 -7.72
CA PRO A 9 10.72 -7.66 -6.91
C PRO A 9 11.16 -7.09 -5.55
N CYS A 10 12.15 -7.70 -4.90
CA CYS A 10 12.66 -7.25 -3.61
C CYS A 10 13.34 -5.87 -3.67
N GLU A 11 13.82 -5.45 -4.83
CA GLU A 11 14.46 -4.15 -5.04
C GLU A 11 13.45 -2.99 -5.08
N LEU A 12 12.14 -3.29 -5.15
CA LEU A 12 11.08 -2.28 -5.07
C LEU A 12 11.00 -1.60 -3.70
N TYR A 13 11.54 -2.24 -2.65
CA TYR A 13 11.43 -1.73 -1.27
C TYR A 13 12.74 -1.12 -0.81
N LEU A 14 12.72 0.18 -0.53
CA LEU A 14 13.89 0.91 -0.02
C LEU A 14 14.33 0.45 1.37
N ALA A 15 13.39 0.05 2.24
CA ALA A 15 13.64 -0.46 3.57
C ALA A 15 12.47 -1.34 4.04
N ARG A 16 12.73 -2.36 4.87
CA ARG A 16 11.70 -3.24 5.45
C ARG A 16 12.03 -3.59 6.91
N GLY A 17 11.01 -3.83 7.72
CA GLY A 17 11.18 -4.26 9.11
C GLY A 17 12.12 -3.34 9.90
N GLY A 18 13.18 -3.91 10.46
CA GLY A 18 14.15 -3.18 11.30
C GLY A 18 14.99 -2.13 10.56
N ASP A 19 15.05 -2.17 9.24
CA ASP A 19 15.80 -1.18 8.43
C ASP A 19 15.03 0.15 8.31
N VAL A 20 13.75 0.15 8.67
CA VAL A 20 12.86 1.30 8.55
C VAL A 20 13.08 2.25 9.73
N ASN A 21 13.59 3.45 9.45
CA ASN A 21 13.70 4.50 10.48
C ASN A 21 12.29 4.88 10.99
N PRO A 22 11.97 4.64 12.29
CA PRO A 22 10.64 4.89 12.83
C PRO A 22 10.33 6.40 12.98
N TYR A 23 11.34 7.26 12.89
CA TYR A 23 11.20 8.71 13.03
C TYR A 23 11.17 9.46 11.70
N ARG A 24 11.21 8.75 10.56
CA ARG A 24 11.06 9.41 9.25
C ARG A 24 9.59 9.85 9.05
N PRO A 25 9.33 10.89 8.24
CA PRO A 25 7.97 11.23 7.83
C PRO A 25 7.27 10.06 7.15
N LEU A 26 5.98 9.88 7.42
CA LEU A 26 5.16 8.90 6.71
C LEU A 26 4.96 9.34 5.26
N LEU A 27 5.02 8.38 4.34
CA LEU A 27 4.94 8.60 2.90
C LEU A 27 3.89 7.71 2.26
N THR A 28 3.38 8.14 1.11
CA THR A 28 2.60 7.28 0.22
C THR A 28 3.39 6.03 -0.11
N GLY A 29 2.75 4.86 -0.01
CA GLY A 29 3.40 3.57 -0.21
C GLY A 29 3.95 2.92 1.06
N ASP A 30 4.02 3.64 2.19
CA ASP A 30 4.36 3.01 3.47
C ASP A 30 3.30 1.98 3.85
N VAL A 31 3.77 0.77 4.18
CA VAL A 31 2.93 -0.34 4.63
C VAL A 31 3.13 -0.55 6.12
N PHE A 32 2.02 -0.63 6.86
CA PHE A 32 1.97 -0.87 8.29
C PHE A 32 1.41 -2.27 8.56
N GLY A 33 1.97 -2.94 9.56
CA GLY A 33 1.34 -4.09 10.20
C GLY A 33 0.39 -3.63 11.30
N ASP A 34 -0.64 -4.44 11.54
CA ASP A 34 -1.65 -4.23 12.60
C ASP A 34 -2.35 -2.86 12.56
N ALA A 35 -2.73 -2.43 11.35
CA ALA A 35 -3.44 -1.19 11.10
C ALA A 35 -4.95 -1.41 11.14
N ASP A 36 -5.62 -0.59 11.96
CA ASP A 36 -7.07 -0.39 11.91
C ASP A 36 -7.43 0.60 10.80
N ILE A 37 -8.28 0.18 9.87
CA ILE A 37 -8.81 1.03 8.79
C ILE A 37 -10.33 1.07 8.95
N PRO A 38 -10.89 2.17 9.50
CA PRO A 38 -12.32 2.27 9.78
C PRO A 38 -13.19 1.93 8.57
N GLY A 39 -14.13 0.99 8.75
CA GLY A 39 -15.04 0.53 7.70
C GLY A 39 -14.43 -0.48 6.71
N VAL A 40 -13.15 -0.84 6.86
CA VAL A 40 -12.46 -1.79 5.98
C VAL A 40 -11.90 -2.99 6.76
N GLN A 41 -11.13 -2.76 7.82
CA GLN A 41 -10.55 -3.82 8.64
C GLN A 41 -10.25 -3.37 10.08
N THR A 42 -10.16 -4.34 10.99
CA THR A 42 -9.65 -4.17 12.35
C THR A 42 -8.47 -5.12 12.52
N GLY A 43 -7.27 -4.57 12.76
CA GLY A 43 -6.00 -5.27 12.62
C GLY A 43 -5.70 -5.67 11.17
N GLY A 44 -4.46 -6.08 10.91
CA GLY A 44 -3.98 -6.50 9.59
C GLY A 44 -3.09 -5.46 8.90
N MET A 45 -2.70 -5.70 7.64
CA MET A 45 -1.80 -4.78 6.94
C MET A 45 -2.55 -3.68 6.20
N GLY A 46 -1.97 -2.48 6.16
CA GLY A 46 -2.52 -1.34 5.43
C GLY A 46 -1.44 -0.51 4.76
N ILE A 47 -1.73 0.05 3.60
CA ILE A 47 -0.82 0.94 2.86
C ILE A 47 -1.39 2.36 2.79
N ILE A 48 -0.53 3.37 2.96
CA ILE A 48 -0.93 4.77 2.73
C ILE A 48 -1.06 5.02 1.23
N VAL A 49 -2.25 5.45 0.80
CA VAL A 49 -2.53 5.85 -0.60
C VAL A 49 -2.74 7.35 -0.75
N SER A 50 -2.83 8.09 0.37
CA SER A 50 -2.87 9.56 0.33
C SER A 50 -1.66 10.15 -0.36
N HIS A 51 -1.89 11.13 -1.23
CA HIS A 51 -0.83 11.94 -1.83
C HIS A 51 -0.13 12.81 -0.76
N PRO A 52 1.19 13.04 -0.81
CA PRO A 52 1.92 13.74 0.27
C PRO A 52 1.42 15.16 0.57
N CYS A 53 0.89 15.86 -0.44
CA CYS A 53 0.30 17.19 -0.22
C CYS A 53 -1.00 17.12 0.61
N SER A 54 -1.79 16.05 0.46
CA SER A 54 -3.04 15.86 1.19
C SER A 54 -2.80 15.42 2.64
N MET A 55 -1.65 14.80 2.91
CA MET A 55 -1.23 14.43 4.27
C MET A 55 -0.88 15.67 5.13
N ARG A 56 -0.54 16.78 4.48
CA ARG A 56 -0.31 18.08 5.12
C ARG A 56 -1.63 18.84 5.23
N GLY A 57 -2.02 19.15 6.44
CA GLY A 57 -3.11 20.08 6.75
C GLY A 57 -2.66 21.54 6.75
N THR A 58 -3.62 22.42 7.05
CA THR A 58 -3.40 23.88 7.07
C THR A 58 -2.33 24.27 8.10
N GLY A 59 -1.41 25.15 7.70
CA GLY A 59 -0.35 25.64 8.58
C GLY A 59 0.72 24.60 8.94
N GLY A 60 0.89 23.54 8.13
CA GLY A 60 1.90 22.51 8.36
C GLY A 60 1.53 21.48 9.41
N ARG A 61 0.28 21.49 9.90
CA ARG A 61 -0.26 20.46 10.80
C ARG A 61 -0.48 19.17 10.02
N LEU A 62 -0.32 18.02 10.66
CA LEU A 62 -0.70 16.73 10.05
C LEU A 62 -2.23 16.59 10.01
N GLN A 63 -2.74 15.87 9.02
CA GLN A 63 -4.15 15.45 9.01
C GLN A 63 -4.44 14.49 10.16
N GLU A 64 -5.68 14.52 10.67
CA GLU A 64 -6.13 13.61 11.73
C GLU A 64 -6.26 12.15 11.25
N ALA A 65 -6.58 11.97 9.96
CA ALA A 65 -6.70 10.67 9.33
C ALA A 65 -6.04 10.68 7.94
N LEU A 66 -5.49 9.52 7.56
CA LEU A 66 -4.90 9.29 6.24
C LEU A 66 -5.75 8.29 5.47
N LEU A 67 -5.82 8.45 4.15
CA LEU A 67 -6.45 7.48 3.28
C LEU A 67 -5.51 6.28 3.14
N MET A 68 -6.02 5.11 3.51
CA MET A 68 -5.31 3.84 3.47
C MET A 68 -6.12 2.80 2.70
N ALA A 69 -5.42 1.81 2.16
CA ALA A 69 -6.00 0.62 1.56
C ALA A 69 -5.58 -0.62 2.35
N ALA A 70 -6.49 -1.57 2.49
CA ALA A 70 -6.19 -2.89 3.06
C ALA A 70 -5.19 -3.64 2.17
N VAL A 71 -4.20 -4.26 2.79
CA VAL A 71 -3.21 -5.12 2.12
C VAL A 71 -3.45 -6.56 2.56
N ALA A 72 -3.65 -7.44 1.58
CA ALA A 72 -3.88 -8.86 1.82
C ALA A 72 -2.97 -9.73 0.94
N SER A 73 -2.64 -10.92 1.45
CA SER A 73 -2.00 -11.96 0.63
C SER A 73 -2.92 -12.36 -0.52
N SER A 74 -2.34 -12.58 -1.70
CA SER A 74 -3.04 -13.01 -2.90
C SER A 74 -2.33 -14.20 -3.52
N HIS A 75 -3.12 -15.01 -4.25
CA HIS A 75 -2.54 -15.91 -5.24
C HIS A 75 -1.75 -15.10 -6.28
N ARG A 76 -0.78 -15.74 -6.93
CA ARG A 76 0.02 -15.09 -7.97
C ARG A 76 -0.84 -14.74 -9.17
N ILE A 77 -0.77 -13.48 -9.59
CA ILE A 77 -1.45 -12.98 -10.78
C ILE A 77 -0.39 -12.84 -11.88
N GLY A 78 -0.54 -13.60 -12.95
CA GLY A 78 0.38 -13.57 -14.09
C GLY A 78 0.34 -12.25 -14.84
N LYS A 79 1.44 -11.87 -15.49
CA LYS A 79 1.60 -10.57 -16.17
C LYS A 79 0.43 -10.21 -17.10
N SER A 80 -0.04 -11.14 -17.94
CA SER A 80 -1.15 -10.92 -18.87
C SER A 80 -2.52 -10.77 -18.19
N ALA A 81 -2.69 -11.33 -16.98
CA ALA A 81 -3.94 -11.21 -16.23
C ALA A 81 -4.15 -9.78 -15.72
N TRP A 82 -3.06 -9.03 -15.46
CA TRP A 82 -3.12 -7.61 -15.08
C TRP A 82 -3.60 -6.70 -16.20
N GLU A 83 -3.42 -7.09 -17.47
CA GLU A 83 -3.88 -6.30 -18.62
C GLU A 83 -5.39 -6.39 -18.82
N THR A 84 -6.03 -7.44 -18.29
CA THR A 84 -7.42 -7.83 -18.61
C THR A 84 -8.33 -7.89 -17.39
N GLY A 85 -7.77 -7.83 -16.18
CA GLY A 85 -8.48 -7.77 -14.90
C GLY A 85 -7.57 -7.14 -13.83
N TYR A 86 -8.11 -6.88 -12.65
CA TYR A 86 -7.33 -6.40 -11.49
C TYR A 86 -6.84 -4.93 -11.54
N SER A 87 -7.47 -4.06 -12.33
CA SER A 87 -7.17 -2.60 -12.35
C SER A 87 -7.34 -1.90 -11.00
N GLY A 88 -8.09 -2.52 -10.09
CA GLY A 88 -8.32 -2.06 -8.73
C GLY A 88 -7.33 -2.55 -7.67
N LEU A 89 -6.34 -3.34 -8.07
CA LEU A 89 -5.35 -3.90 -7.18
C LEU A 89 -3.98 -3.30 -7.47
N MET A 90 -3.27 -2.94 -6.41
CA MET A 90 -1.85 -2.59 -6.50
C MET A 90 -1.00 -3.78 -6.04
N PRO A 91 -0.13 -4.33 -6.90
CA PRO A 91 0.72 -5.46 -6.53
C PRO A 91 1.86 -5.04 -5.59
N LEU A 92 2.09 -5.84 -4.57
CA LEU A 92 3.18 -5.74 -3.59
C LEU A 92 3.91 -7.10 -3.53
N PRO A 93 4.67 -7.45 -4.57
CA PRO A 93 5.38 -8.73 -4.63
C PRO A 93 6.51 -8.75 -3.61
N ASP A 94 6.78 -9.90 -3.01
CA ASP A 94 7.88 -10.11 -2.05
C ASP A 94 7.85 -9.18 -0.82
N LEU A 95 6.68 -8.62 -0.49
CA LEU A 95 6.50 -7.73 0.65
C LEU A 95 6.82 -8.44 1.97
N LEU A 96 6.22 -9.62 2.17
CA LEU A 96 6.37 -10.41 3.41
C LEU A 96 7.42 -11.51 3.29
N GLU A 97 7.41 -12.23 2.19
CA GLU A 97 8.29 -13.37 1.95
C GLU A 97 8.62 -13.46 0.46
N SER A 98 9.79 -14.03 0.14
CA SER A 98 10.22 -14.19 -1.25
C SER A 98 9.22 -15.02 -2.05
N ASN A 99 8.93 -14.56 -3.26
CA ASN A 99 8.05 -15.24 -4.22
C ASN A 99 6.56 -15.25 -3.80
N ALA A 100 6.15 -14.42 -2.84
CA ALA A 100 4.74 -14.22 -2.47
C ALA A 100 4.20 -12.92 -3.08
N LEU A 101 2.87 -12.83 -3.22
CA LEU A 101 2.20 -11.62 -3.67
C LEU A 101 1.25 -11.12 -2.59
N CYS A 102 1.44 -9.88 -2.17
CA CYS A 102 0.39 -9.12 -1.50
C CYS A 102 -0.26 -8.15 -2.50
N VAL A 103 -1.51 -7.77 -2.26
CA VAL A 103 -2.21 -6.76 -3.05
C VAL A 103 -2.87 -5.75 -2.12
N ALA A 104 -2.76 -4.48 -2.47
CA ALA A 104 -3.59 -3.43 -1.87
C ALA A 104 -4.86 -3.24 -2.70
N ASN A 105 -6.02 -3.29 -2.06
CA ASN A 105 -7.28 -3.01 -2.73
C ASN A 105 -7.58 -1.50 -2.71
N THR A 106 -7.45 -0.85 -3.86
CA THR A 106 -7.61 0.61 -4.00
C THR A 106 -9.00 1.01 -4.48
N VAL A 107 -9.88 0.04 -4.76
CA VAL A 107 -11.27 0.31 -5.11
C VAL A 107 -12.08 0.38 -3.84
N SER A 108 -12.65 1.56 -3.58
CA SER A 108 -13.69 1.69 -2.56
C SER A 108 -14.89 0.88 -3.01
N THR A 109 -15.11 -0.29 -2.39
CA THR A 109 -16.44 -0.90 -2.41
C THR A 109 -17.29 -0.13 -1.43
N CYS A 110 -17.80 1.03 -1.87
CA CYS A 110 -18.96 1.62 -1.22
C CYS A 110 -20.11 0.63 -1.45
N SER A 111 -20.27 -0.36 -0.58
CA SER A 111 -21.53 -1.06 -0.42
C SER A 111 -22.50 -0.04 0.16
N SER A 112 -23.15 0.73 -0.73
CA SER A 112 -24.34 1.48 -0.40
C SER A 112 -25.36 0.47 0.12
N SER A 113 -25.41 0.32 1.44
CA SER A 113 -26.54 -0.30 2.11
C SER A 113 -27.66 0.73 2.04
N VAL A 114 -28.58 0.52 1.10
CA VAL A 114 -29.90 1.18 1.10
C VAL A 114 -30.80 0.41 2.05
#